data_AF-A0AAN7MTE4-F1
#
_entry.id   AF-A0AAN7MTE4-F1
#
_cell.length_a   1.000
_cell.length_b   1.000
_cell.length_c   1.000
_cell.angle_alpha   90.00
_cell.angle_beta   90.00
_cell.angle_gamma   90.00
#
_symmetry.space_group_name_H-M   'P 1'
#
loop_
_entity.id
_entity.type
_entity.pdbx_description
1 polymer ?
#
loop_
_entity_poly.entity_id
_entity_poly.type
_entity_poly.pdbx_seq_one_letter_code
_entity_poly.pdbx_strand_id
1 'polypeptide(L)'
;MDGGGTSRPLTVAAAMLVCFSNLFSCVLGHIGEQPLSKIAIHKATPALHDSASISASPVIIGLKGEDTEWVSVELEYPHPSSDDWVGVFSPAKFNGSSCPENKRDEAPFICSAPIKYKYANHSSPDYAKTGKASLKFQLINQRADISFALFAGGLSNPKLVAVSNSIIFSNPKAPLYPRLAQGKAWDEMTVTWTSGYDI
;
A
#
# COMPACT_ATOMS: atom_id res chain seq x y z
N MET A 1 31.92 62.51 45.42
CA MET A 1 30.64 62.97 45.98
C MET A 1 29.57 62.05 45.44
N ASP A 2 29.24 61.09 46.31
CA ASP A 2 28.06 60.22 46.41
C ASP A 2 27.33 59.75 45.15
N GLY A 3 27.42 58.43 44.97
CA GLY A 3 26.64 57.64 44.01
C GLY A 3 25.20 57.48 44.48
N GLY A 4 24.31 57.57 43.50
CA GLY A 4 22.87 57.55 43.66
C GLY A 4 22.30 56.18 44.01
N GLY A 5 21.30 56.19 44.89
CA GLY A 5 20.44 55.06 45.16
C GLY A 5 19.49 54.79 43.99
N THR A 6 19.42 53.53 43.58
CA THR A 6 18.45 53.01 42.60
C THR A 6 17.45 52.14 43.33
N SER A 7 16.18 52.54 43.31
CA SER A 7 15.02 51.73 43.69
C SER A 7 14.42 51.04 42.46
N ARG A 8 14.09 49.75 42.63
CA ARG A 8 13.48 48.81 41.66
C ARG A 8 12.00 49.19 41.37
N PRO A 9 11.22 48.52 40.47
CA PRO A 9 11.54 47.40 39.57
C PRO A 9 10.98 47.55 38.12
N LEU A 10 11.82 47.35 37.10
CA LEU A 10 11.38 47.13 35.73
C LEU A 10 11.75 45.70 35.31
N THR A 11 11.16 44.69 35.97
CA THR A 11 11.60 43.29 35.76
C THR A 11 10.46 42.29 35.93
N VAL A 12 9.26 42.61 35.43
CA VAL A 12 8.15 41.64 35.35
C VAL A 12 7.55 41.56 33.94
N ALA A 13 7.79 42.53 33.05
CA ALA A 13 7.17 42.54 31.73
C ALA A 13 7.89 41.69 30.65
N ALA A 14 9.14 41.29 30.86
CA ALA A 14 9.92 40.59 29.82
C ALA A 14 9.79 39.05 29.82
N ALA A 15 9.21 38.46 30.87
CA ALA A 15 9.10 36.99 30.99
C ALA A 15 7.81 36.40 30.39
N MET A 16 6.88 37.24 29.93
CA MET A 16 5.60 36.82 29.33
C MET A 16 5.58 36.89 27.79
N LEU A 17 6.71 37.20 27.14
CA LEU A 17 6.80 37.26 25.67
C LEU A 17 7.68 36.15 25.05
N VAL A 18 8.28 35.27 25.84
CA VAL A 18 9.18 34.20 25.35
C VAL A 18 8.53 32.81 25.40
N CYS A 19 7.37 32.66 26.05
CA CYS A 19 6.64 31.38 26.09
C CYS A 19 5.58 31.20 24.98
N PHE A 20 5.39 32.16 24.08
CA PHE A 20 4.40 32.08 23.00
C PHE A 20 4.99 31.90 21.59
N SER A 21 6.30 31.77 21.43
CA SER A 21 6.93 31.59 20.12
C SER A 21 7.25 30.13 19.76
N ASN A 22 6.95 29.16 20.63
CA ASN A 22 7.25 27.73 20.41
C ASN A 22 6.02 26.82 20.27
N LEU A 23 4.84 27.37 19.97
CA LEU A 23 3.60 26.58 19.78
C LEU A 23 3.04 26.65 18.35
N PHE A 24 3.88 26.95 17.37
CA PHE A 24 3.51 26.87 15.95
C PHE A 24 4.55 26.08 15.12
N SER A 25 5.06 24.97 15.67
CA SER A 25 5.28 23.82 14.78
C SER A 25 3.91 23.24 14.49
N CYS A 26 3.24 23.87 13.53
CA CYS A 26 2.10 23.26 12.88
C CYS A 26 2.59 21.87 12.47
N VAL A 27 2.02 20.83 13.06
CA VAL A 27 2.06 19.48 12.49
C VAL A 27 1.35 19.64 11.15
N LEU A 28 2.08 20.10 10.12
CA LEU A 28 1.84 19.64 8.77
C LEU A 28 2.12 18.15 8.86
N GLY A 29 1.14 17.40 9.35
CA GLY A 29 0.92 16.08 8.83
C GLY A 29 0.91 16.32 7.34
N HIS A 30 1.94 15.85 6.65
CA HIS A 30 1.86 15.71 5.21
C HIS A 30 0.49 15.10 4.98
N ILE A 31 -0.44 15.86 4.41
CA ILE A 31 -1.58 15.29 3.72
C ILE A 31 -0.95 14.67 2.48
N GLY A 32 -0.17 13.61 2.72
CA GLY A 32 0.46 12.81 1.71
C GLY A 32 -0.69 12.12 1.05
N GLU A 33 -0.97 12.55 -0.17
CA GLU A 33 -1.96 11.91 -1.01
C GLU A 33 -1.73 10.39 -0.97
N GLN A 34 -2.80 9.65 -0.68
CA GLN A 34 -2.73 8.22 -0.46
C GLN A 34 -2.04 7.56 -1.68
N PRO A 35 -0.97 6.77 -1.53
CA PRO A 35 -0.16 6.37 -2.69
C PRO A 35 -0.92 5.60 -3.79
N LEU A 36 -1.94 4.80 -3.43
CA LEU A 36 -2.76 4.09 -4.41
C LEU A 36 -3.70 5.02 -5.18
N SER A 37 -4.06 6.19 -4.66
CA SER A 37 -4.93 7.17 -5.35
C SER A 37 -4.25 7.79 -6.56
N LYS A 38 -2.93 7.70 -6.63
CA LYS A 38 -2.12 8.11 -7.79
C LYS A 38 -2.23 7.15 -8.98
N ILE A 39 -2.75 5.94 -8.76
CA ILE A 39 -2.86 4.91 -9.79
C ILE A 39 -4.16 5.13 -10.57
N ALA A 40 -4.02 5.54 -11.83
CA ALA A 40 -5.12 5.60 -12.77
C ALA A 40 -5.45 4.19 -13.31
N ILE A 41 -5.77 3.24 -12.42
CA ILE A 41 -6.01 1.83 -12.77
C ILE A 41 -7.17 1.67 -13.77
N HIS A 42 -8.15 2.58 -13.68
CA HIS A 42 -9.27 2.67 -14.62
C HIS A 42 -8.85 3.07 -16.05
N LYS A 43 -7.60 3.48 -16.29
CA LYS A 43 -7.03 3.71 -17.62
C LYS A 43 -6.11 2.57 -18.06
N ALA A 44 -5.97 1.53 -17.24
CA ALA A 44 -5.08 0.43 -17.55
C ALA A 44 -5.54 -0.29 -18.81
N THR A 45 -4.61 -0.53 -19.73
CA THR A 45 -4.85 -1.28 -20.96
C THR A 45 -4.01 -2.56 -20.98
N PRO A 46 -4.46 -3.66 -21.60
CA PRO A 46 -3.65 -4.85 -21.77
C PRO A 46 -2.58 -4.56 -22.81
N ALA A 47 -1.37 -4.96 -22.49
CA ALA A 47 -0.23 -4.94 -23.38
C ALA A 47 0.66 -6.15 -23.06
N LEU A 48 0.01 -7.32 -22.92
CA LEU A 48 0.71 -8.57 -22.58
C LEU A 48 1.83 -8.80 -23.60
N HIS A 49 3.00 -9.14 -23.08
CA HIS A 49 4.20 -9.27 -23.89
C HIS A 49 4.79 -10.66 -23.69
N ASP A 50 5.01 -11.41 -24.78
CA ASP A 50 5.37 -12.84 -24.72
C ASP A 50 6.68 -13.12 -23.97
N SER A 51 7.63 -12.19 -24.04
CA SER A 51 8.92 -12.26 -23.31
C SER A 51 8.90 -11.57 -21.95
N ALA A 52 7.76 -11.04 -21.50
CA ALA A 52 7.61 -10.50 -20.16
C ALA A 52 7.17 -11.62 -19.20
N SER A 53 7.80 -11.71 -18.04
CA SER A 53 7.44 -12.70 -17.03
C SER A 53 7.44 -12.09 -15.64
N ILE A 54 6.57 -12.62 -14.80
CA ILE A 54 6.50 -12.30 -13.37
C ILE A 54 6.06 -13.57 -12.65
N SER A 55 6.72 -13.88 -11.54
CA SER A 55 6.45 -15.08 -10.75
C SER A 55 6.53 -14.75 -9.28
N ALA A 56 5.70 -15.42 -8.48
CA ALA A 56 5.61 -15.21 -7.04
C ALA A 56 5.88 -16.52 -6.30
N SER A 57 6.71 -16.43 -5.25
CA SER A 57 7.09 -17.57 -4.42
C SER A 57 7.17 -17.20 -2.94
N PRO A 58 6.79 -18.12 -2.02
CA PRO A 58 6.19 -19.43 -2.30
C PRO A 58 4.71 -19.35 -2.73
N VAL A 59 4.18 -20.42 -3.32
CA VAL A 59 2.77 -20.48 -3.80
C VAL A 59 1.77 -20.58 -2.66
N ILE A 60 2.15 -21.26 -1.57
CA ILE A 60 1.35 -21.39 -0.35
C ILE A 60 2.11 -20.76 0.80
N ILE A 61 1.45 -19.86 1.53
CA ILE A 61 2.00 -19.12 2.68
C ILE A 61 1.18 -19.38 3.95
N GLY A 62 1.75 -19.09 5.13
CA GLY A 62 1.07 -19.24 6.42
C GLY A 62 0.81 -20.68 6.82
N LEU A 63 1.75 -21.59 6.51
CA LEU A 63 1.60 -23.04 6.74
C LEU A 63 1.48 -23.42 8.21
N LYS A 64 1.95 -22.57 9.14
CA LYS A 64 1.86 -22.80 10.60
C LYS A 64 0.82 -21.90 11.26
N GLY A 65 -0.09 -21.32 10.47
CA GLY A 65 -1.15 -20.44 10.96
C GLY A 65 -0.76 -18.97 11.00
N GLU A 66 0.37 -18.58 10.40
CA GLU A 66 0.74 -17.19 10.24
C GLU A 66 -0.28 -16.44 9.38
N ASP A 67 -0.64 -15.23 9.80
CA ASP A 67 -1.56 -14.33 9.09
C ASP A 67 -0.84 -13.27 8.25
N THR A 68 0.49 -13.25 8.33
CA THR A 68 1.36 -12.26 7.72
C THR A 68 2.63 -12.94 7.23
N GLU A 69 2.93 -12.84 5.94
CA GLU A 69 4.03 -13.59 5.32
C GLU A 69 4.77 -12.79 4.26
N TRP A 70 6.06 -13.11 4.09
CA TRP A 70 6.89 -12.52 3.06
C TRP A 70 6.81 -13.33 1.76
N VAL A 71 6.62 -12.63 0.64
CA VAL A 71 6.58 -13.20 -0.70
C VAL A 71 7.63 -12.51 -1.56
N SER A 72 8.41 -13.31 -2.27
CA SER A 72 9.35 -12.86 -3.28
C SER A 72 8.69 -12.89 -4.66
N VAL A 73 8.85 -11.80 -5.39
CA VAL A 73 8.33 -11.62 -6.75
C VAL A 73 9.52 -11.35 -7.67
N GLU A 74 9.76 -12.28 -8.59
CA GLU A 74 10.79 -12.17 -9.61
C GLU A 74 10.12 -11.79 -10.93
N LEU A 75 10.71 -10.83 -11.66
CA LEU A 75 10.19 -10.38 -12.94
C LEU A 75 11.29 -10.13 -13.96
N GLU A 76 10.94 -10.28 -15.23
CA GLU A 76 11.76 -9.96 -16.38
C GLU A 76 10.92 -9.28 -17.46
N TYR A 77 11.39 -8.16 -18.01
CA TYR A 77 10.71 -7.41 -19.06
C TYR A 77 11.73 -6.84 -20.06
N PRO A 78 11.62 -7.11 -21.38
CA PRO A 78 12.60 -6.66 -22.37
C PRO A 78 12.57 -5.16 -22.67
N HIS A 79 11.53 -4.43 -22.27
CA HIS A 79 11.40 -2.99 -22.51
C HIS A 79 11.29 -2.21 -21.18
N PRO A 80 12.24 -2.38 -20.24
CA PRO A 80 12.09 -1.85 -18.90
C PRO A 80 12.15 -0.33 -18.85
N SER A 81 11.40 0.23 -17.93
CA SER A 81 11.40 1.67 -17.63
C SER A 81 11.43 1.91 -16.12
N SER A 82 11.95 3.06 -15.70
CA SER A 82 12.04 3.42 -14.28
C SER A 82 10.68 3.65 -13.62
N ASP A 83 9.62 3.84 -14.41
CA ASP A 83 8.24 4.00 -13.98
C ASP A 83 7.43 2.69 -14.03
N ASP A 84 8.04 1.57 -14.40
CA ASP A 84 7.38 0.26 -14.32
C ASP A 84 7.11 -0.11 -12.86
N TRP A 85 5.99 -0.78 -12.62
CA TRP A 85 5.55 -1.09 -11.27
C TRP A 85 4.79 -2.41 -11.20
N VAL A 86 4.86 -3.04 -10.03
CA VAL A 86 4.14 -4.28 -9.71
C VAL A 86 2.99 -3.95 -8.77
N GLY A 87 1.77 -4.26 -9.21
CA GLY A 87 0.56 -4.21 -8.40
C GLY A 87 0.23 -5.56 -7.77
N VAL A 88 -0.25 -5.54 -6.53
CA VAL A 88 -0.74 -6.73 -5.82
C VAL A 88 -2.27 -6.74 -5.88
N PHE A 89 -2.87 -7.85 -6.31
CA PHE A 89 -4.32 -7.98 -6.50
C PHE A 89 -4.88 -9.13 -5.68
N SER A 90 -6.05 -8.91 -5.11
CA SER A 90 -6.81 -9.87 -4.31
C SER A 90 -8.29 -9.55 -4.52
N PRO A 91 -9.10 -10.45 -5.13
CA PRO A 91 -8.75 -11.78 -5.60
C PRO A 91 -7.70 -11.80 -6.72
N ALA A 92 -7.06 -12.96 -6.93
CA ALA A 92 -6.00 -13.11 -7.92
C ALA A 92 -6.48 -12.87 -9.36
N LYS A 93 -7.76 -13.11 -9.64
CA LYS A 93 -8.41 -12.80 -10.91
C LYS A 93 -9.02 -11.40 -10.85
N PHE A 94 -8.34 -10.41 -11.43
CA PHE A 94 -8.72 -8.99 -11.38
C PHE A 94 -9.22 -8.43 -12.73
N ASN A 95 -9.72 -9.30 -13.62
CA ASN A 95 -10.03 -8.96 -15.01
C ASN A 95 -11.15 -7.91 -15.16
N GLY A 96 -11.22 -7.29 -16.35
CA GLY A 96 -12.22 -6.27 -16.67
C GLY A 96 -13.65 -6.77 -16.83
N SER A 97 -13.88 -8.09 -16.96
CA SER A 97 -15.23 -8.64 -17.08
C SER A 97 -16.07 -8.52 -15.81
N SER A 98 -15.44 -8.32 -14.64
CA SER A 98 -16.16 -8.05 -13.40
C SER A 98 -16.50 -6.56 -13.19
N CYS A 99 -16.20 -5.71 -14.16
CA CYS A 99 -16.57 -4.29 -14.12
C CYS A 99 -18.10 -4.13 -14.30
N PRO A 100 -18.77 -3.29 -13.50
CA PRO A 100 -20.16 -2.92 -13.75
C PRO A 100 -20.33 -2.28 -15.15
N GLU A 101 -21.37 -2.66 -15.90
CA GLU A 101 -21.62 -2.27 -17.32
C GLU A 101 -21.84 -0.76 -17.59
N ASN A 102 -21.71 0.11 -16.59
CA ASN A 102 -22.19 1.50 -16.65
C ASN A 102 -21.23 2.50 -17.32
N LYS A 103 -20.28 2.09 -18.18
CA LYS A 103 -19.44 3.03 -18.94
C LYS A 103 -19.30 2.62 -20.40
N ARG A 104 -19.81 3.49 -21.28
CA ARG A 104 -19.97 3.31 -22.73
C ARG A 104 -18.72 3.56 -23.59
N ASP A 105 -17.52 3.65 -23.03
CA ASP A 105 -16.34 4.02 -23.83
C ASP A 105 -15.20 3.03 -23.62
N GLU A 106 -14.85 2.28 -24.68
CA GLU A 106 -13.65 1.48 -25.01
C GLU A 106 -12.97 0.53 -24.00
N ALA A 107 -12.92 -0.76 -24.36
CA ALA A 107 -12.22 -1.81 -23.62
C ALA A 107 -10.68 -1.75 -23.76
N PRO A 108 -9.93 -2.36 -22.82
CA PRO A 108 -10.41 -3.00 -21.59
C PRO A 108 -9.88 -2.35 -20.32
N PHE A 109 -10.79 -2.12 -19.37
CA PHE A 109 -10.48 -1.55 -18.07
C PHE A 109 -10.26 -2.62 -17.01
N ILE A 110 -9.22 -2.47 -16.21
CA ILE A 110 -9.11 -3.15 -14.92
C ILE A 110 -9.88 -2.31 -13.88
N CYS A 111 -10.98 -2.84 -13.34
CA CYS A 111 -11.75 -2.14 -12.30
C CYS A 111 -11.33 -2.51 -10.87
N SER A 112 -10.56 -3.57 -10.71
CA SER A 112 -10.01 -3.94 -9.42
C SER A 112 -8.87 -3.01 -9.06
N ALA A 113 -8.97 -2.34 -7.91
CA ALA A 113 -7.85 -1.59 -7.37
C ALA A 113 -6.81 -2.57 -6.77
N PRO A 114 -5.50 -2.33 -6.99
CA PRO A 114 -4.47 -3.11 -6.30
C PRO A 114 -4.48 -2.80 -4.80
N ILE A 115 -4.15 -3.79 -3.98
CA ILE A 115 -4.08 -3.64 -2.51
C ILE A 115 -2.78 -2.97 -2.07
N LYS A 116 -1.71 -3.14 -2.85
CA LYS A 116 -0.37 -2.57 -2.66
C LYS A 116 0.32 -2.47 -4.03
N TYR A 117 1.37 -1.66 -4.11
CA TYR A 117 2.25 -1.65 -5.27
C TYR A 117 3.69 -1.28 -4.88
N LYS A 118 4.64 -1.60 -5.76
CA LYS A 118 6.03 -1.10 -5.71
C LYS A 118 6.51 -0.84 -7.14
N TYR A 119 7.39 0.14 -7.31
CA TYR A 119 8.14 0.26 -8.57
C TYR A 119 9.09 -0.92 -8.75
N ALA A 120 9.30 -1.36 -9.99
CA ALA A 120 10.16 -2.49 -10.33
C ALA A 120 11.62 -2.24 -9.93
N ASN A 121 12.07 -0.99 -10.01
CA ASN A 121 13.42 -0.58 -9.61
C ASN A 121 13.63 -0.41 -8.09
N HIS A 122 12.60 -0.61 -7.25
CA HIS A 122 12.66 -0.30 -5.81
C HIS A 122 13.80 -1.04 -5.08
N SER A 123 13.99 -2.31 -5.39
CA SER A 123 15.06 -3.15 -4.80
C SER A 123 16.10 -3.59 -5.84
N SER A 124 15.95 -3.15 -7.08
CA SER A 124 16.83 -3.49 -8.21
C SER A 124 17.13 -2.22 -9.01
N PRO A 125 18.09 -1.38 -8.57
CA PRO A 125 18.35 -0.06 -9.17
C PRO A 125 18.69 -0.11 -10.67
N ASP A 126 19.30 -1.20 -11.14
CA ASP A 126 19.66 -1.39 -12.55
C ASP A 126 18.53 -2.01 -13.40
N TYR A 127 17.32 -2.18 -12.86
CA TYR A 127 16.17 -2.74 -13.59
C TYR A 127 15.94 -2.08 -14.96
N ALA A 128 16.05 -0.75 -15.03
CA ALA A 128 15.87 0.01 -16.28
C ALA A 128 16.91 -0.34 -17.37
N LYS A 129 18.01 -1.02 -17.02
CA LYS A 129 19.02 -1.51 -17.96
C LYS A 129 18.90 -3.01 -18.21
N THR A 130 18.61 -3.78 -17.16
CA THR A 130 18.65 -5.25 -17.21
C THR A 130 17.33 -5.89 -17.55
N GLY A 131 16.22 -5.20 -17.30
CA GLY A 131 14.88 -5.75 -17.39
C GLY A 131 14.51 -6.70 -16.26
N LYS A 132 15.39 -6.94 -15.28
CA LYS A 132 15.21 -7.96 -14.24
C LYS A 132 15.11 -7.31 -12.86
N ALA A 133 14.14 -7.74 -12.06
CA ALA A 133 13.99 -7.27 -10.70
C ALA A 133 13.48 -8.36 -9.75
N SER A 134 13.90 -8.24 -8.49
CA SER A 134 13.40 -9.02 -7.36
C SER A 134 12.77 -8.08 -6.35
N LEU A 135 11.50 -8.32 -6.02
CA LEU A 135 10.73 -7.52 -5.06
C LEU A 135 10.24 -8.41 -3.92
N LYS A 136 10.31 -7.89 -2.69
CA LYS A 136 9.69 -8.54 -1.53
C LYS A 136 8.44 -7.79 -1.08
N PHE A 137 7.34 -8.51 -0.88
CA PHE A 137 6.09 -7.99 -0.33
C PHE A 137 5.77 -8.73 0.97
N GLN A 138 5.43 -7.98 2.01
CA GLN A 138 4.79 -8.55 3.20
C GLN A 138 3.27 -8.48 3.01
N LEU A 139 2.64 -9.64 2.95
CA LEU A 139 1.21 -9.79 2.71
C LEU A 139 0.51 -10.22 3.98
N ILE A 140 -0.77 -9.87 4.09
CA ILE A 140 -1.64 -10.26 5.18
C ILE A 140 -2.76 -11.15 4.64
N ASN A 141 -3.26 -12.07 5.45
CA ASN A 141 -4.35 -12.96 5.07
C ASN A 141 -5.69 -12.22 5.11
N GLN A 142 -6.22 -11.93 3.92
CA GLN A 142 -7.45 -11.15 3.74
C GLN A 142 -8.52 -11.89 2.94
N ARG A 143 -8.60 -13.22 3.11
CA ARG A 143 -9.67 -14.12 2.63
C ARG A 143 -9.59 -14.66 1.20
N ALA A 144 -8.85 -14.03 0.30
CA ALA A 144 -8.74 -14.47 -1.09
C ALA A 144 -7.31 -14.83 -1.49
N ASP A 145 -7.19 -15.49 -2.63
CA ASP A 145 -5.93 -15.66 -3.33
C ASP A 145 -5.39 -14.33 -3.84
N ILE A 146 -4.08 -14.31 -4.11
CA ILE A 146 -3.34 -13.10 -4.49
C ILE A 146 -2.60 -13.36 -5.79
N SER A 147 -2.57 -12.38 -6.68
CA SER A 147 -1.67 -12.35 -7.83
C SER A 147 -0.92 -11.03 -7.90
N PHE A 148 0.13 -11.02 -8.70
CA PHE A 148 0.95 -9.85 -8.99
C PHE A 148 0.87 -9.55 -10.47
N ALA A 149 0.87 -8.27 -10.80
CA ALA A 149 0.80 -7.81 -12.17
C ALA A 149 1.85 -6.74 -12.40
N LEU A 150 2.64 -6.92 -13.48
CA LEU A 150 3.61 -5.94 -13.92
C LEU A 150 2.94 -4.95 -14.88
N PHE A 151 3.15 -3.67 -14.63
CA PHE A 151 2.67 -2.58 -15.45
C PHE A 151 3.82 -1.71 -15.94
N ALA A 152 3.72 -1.29 -17.19
CA ALA A 152 4.55 -0.24 -17.78
C ALA A 152 3.76 1.07 -17.96
N GLY A 153 4.43 2.17 -18.30
CA GLY A 153 3.78 3.46 -18.60
C GLY A 153 3.35 4.26 -17.35
N GLY A 154 3.93 3.93 -16.20
CA GLY A 154 3.73 4.63 -14.95
C GLY A 154 2.33 4.47 -14.36
N LEU A 155 2.04 5.27 -13.34
CA LEU A 155 0.77 5.20 -12.62
C LEU A 155 -0.38 5.88 -13.36
N SER A 156 -0.08 6.85 -14.24
CA SER A 156 -1.09 7.67 -14.93
C SER A 156 -1.64 7.04 -16.22
N ASN A 157 -0.85 6.22 -16.92
CA ASN A 157 -1.25 5.53 -18.15
C ASN A 157 -0.77 4.06 -18.13
N PRO A 158 -1.24 3.27 -17.15
CA PRO A 158 -0.70 1.94 -16.93
C PRO A 158 -0.99 0.97 -18.09
N LYS A 159 -0.04 0.11 -18.39
CA LYS A 159 -0.16 -0.95 -19.39
C LYS A 159 0.19 -2.29 -18.75
N LEU A 160 -0.77 -3.21 -18.69
CA LEU A 160 -0.58 -4.53 -18.10
C LEU A 160 0.28 -5.39 -19.03
N VAL A 161 1.52 -5.69 -18.63
CA VAL A 161 2.48 -6.43 -19.49
C VAL A 161 2.65 -7.91 -19.11
N ALA A 162 2.46 -8.26 -17.83
CA ALA A 162 2.53 -9.65 -17.36
C ALA A 162 1.72 -9.86 -16.07
N VAL A 163 1.25 -11.08 -15.85
CA VAL A 163 0.53 -11.51 -14.64
C VAL A 163 1.18 -12.76 -14.07
N SER A 164 1.31 -12.84 -12.76
CA SER A 164 1.98 -13.95 -12.09
C SER A 164 1.09 -15.16 -11.91
N ASN A 165 1.69 -16.28 -11.49
CA ASN A 165 0.95 -17.32 -10.79
C ASN A 165 0.21 -16.74 -9.57
N SER A 166 -0.90 -17.38 -9.20
CA SER A 166 -1.61 -17.08 -7.95
C SER A 166 -0.87 -17.69 -6.76
N ILE A 167 -0.99 -17.04 -5.62
CA ILE A 167 -0.56 -17.54 -4.32
C ILE A 167 -1.73 -17.49 -3.34
N ILE A 168 -1.66 -18.26 -2.25
CA ILE A 168 -2.76 -18.36 -1.29
C ILE A 168 -2.24 -18.65 0.12
N PHE A 169 -2.91 -18.10 1.13
CA PHE A 169 -2.70 -18.54 2.51
C PHE A 169 -3.23 -19.96 2.71
N SER A 170 -2.59 -20.77 3.54
CA SER A 170 -3.00 -22.16 3.83
C SER A 170 -4.47 -22.27 4.23
N ASN A 171 -4.97 -21.30 5.02
CA ASN A 171 -6.36 -21.13 5.39
C ASN A 171 -6.78 -19.67 5.17
N PRO A 172 -7.26 -19.29 3.97
CA PRO A 172 -7.66 -17.91 3.70
C PRO A 172 -8.82 -17.44 4.60
N LYS A 173 -9.67 -18.37 5.01
CA LYS A 173 -10.90 -18.07 5.76
C LYS A 173 -10.69 -17.95 7.28
N ALA A 174 -9.46 -18.12 7.76
CA ALA A 174 -9.14 -18.11 9.18
C ALA A 174 -9.75 -16.88 9.91
N PRO A 175 -10.17 -17.02 11.18
CA PRO A 175 -10.58 -15.90 12.00
C PRO A 175 -9.36 -15.06 12.37
N LEU A 176 -9.35 -13.79 11.97
CA LEU A 176 -8.17 -12.91 12.05
C LEU A 176 -8.52 -11.53 12.61
N TYR A 177 -7.46 -10.86 13.07
CA TYR A 177 -7.46 -9.45 13.49
C TYR A 177 -8.51 -9.11 14.56
N PRO A 178 -8.52 -9.82 15.71
CA PRO A 178 -9.46 -9.54 16.78
C PRO A 178 -9.25 -8.12 17.32
N ARG A 179 -10.35 -7.44 17.61
CA ARG A 179 -10.40 -6.11 18.21
C ARG A 179 -11.29 -6.15 19.44
N LEU A 180 -10.81 -5.54 20.51
CA LEU A 180 -11.56 -5.39 21.76
C LEU A 180 -12.23 -4.02 21.77
N ALA A 181 -13.49 -4.00 22.20
CA ALA A 181 -14.21 -2.76 22.49
C ALA A 181 -15.08 -2.97 23.73
N GLN A 182 -15.29 -1.88 24.49
CA GLN A 182 -16.20 -1.92 25.63
C GLN A 182 -17.61 -2.28 25.17
N GLY A 183 -18.26 -3.15 25.93
CA GLY A 183 -19.65 -3.53 25.70
C GLY A 183 -20.63 -2.48 26.20
N LYS A 184 -21.89 -2.90 26.37
CA LYS A 184 -22.98 -2.01 26.80
C LYS A 184 -22.91 -1.67 28.29
N ALA A 185 -22.25 -2.51 29.08
CA ALA A 185 -22.05 -2.33 30.51
C ALA A 185 -20.56 -2.20 30.85
N TRP A 186 -20.27 -1.70 32.05
CA TRP A 186 -18.88 -1.50 32.52
C TRP A 186 -18.13 -2.82 32.72
N ASP A 187 -18.88 -3.91 32.93
CA ASP A 187 -18.41 -5.29 33.11
C ASP A 187 -18.56 -6.15 31.83
N GLU A 188 -18.87 -5.52 30.69
CA GLU A 188 -18.99 -6.21 29.39
C GLU A 188 -17.86 -5.79 28.44
N MET A 189 -17.26 -6.77 27.75
CA MET A 189 -16.26 -6.57 26.70
C MET A 189 -16.67 -7.34 25.45
N THR A 190 -16.55 -6.71 24.28
CA THR A 190 -16.82 -7.31 22.98
C THR A 190 -15.53 -7.68 22.29
N VAL A 191 -15.53 -8.84 21.62
CA VAL A 191 -14.46 -9.30 20.74
C VAL A 191 -15.02 -9.36 19.32
N THR A 192 -14.48 -8.56 18.42
CA THR A 192 -14.85 -8.58 17.00
C THR A 192 -13.67 -9.09 16.18
N TRP A 193 -13.89 -10.07 15.32
CA TRP A 193 -12.86 -10.58 14.38
C TRP A 193 -13.44 -10.64 12.97
N THR A 194 -12.59 -10.86 11.98
CA THR A 194 -13.00 -11.06 10.58
C THR A 194 -12.68 -12.49 10.16
N SER A 195 -13.59 -13.19 9.48
CA SER A 195 -13.35 -14.52 8.91
C SER A 195 -13.96 -14.65 7.51
N GLY A 196 -13.63 -15.74 6.80
CA GLY A 196 -14.26 -16.10 5.53
C GLY A 196 -15.30 -17.21 5.65
N TYR A 197 -15.70 -17.57 6.87
CA TYR A 197 -16.78 -18.50 7.15
C TYR A 197 -18.09 -17.72 7.28
N ASP A 198 -19.12 -18.19 6.59
CA ASP A 198 -20.47 -17.66 6.73
C ASP A 198 -21.09 -18.12 8.06
N ILE A 199 -22.14 -17.41 8.50
CA ILE A 199 -22.84 -17.67 9.77
C ILE A 199 -24.09 -18.53 9.60
#